data_AF-A0A2K4ZI68-F1
#
_entry.id   AF-A0A2K4ZI68-F1
#
_cell.length_a   1.000
_cell.length_b   1.000
_cell.length_c   1.000
_cell.angle_alpha   90.00
_cell.angle_beta   90.00
_cell.angle_gamma   90.00
#
_symmetry.space_group_name_H-M   'P 1'
#
loop_
_entity.id
_entity.type
_entity.pdbx_description
1 polymer ?
#
loop_
_entity_poly.entity_id
_entity_poly.type
_entity_poly.pdbx_seq_one_letter_code
_entity_poly.pdbx_strand_id
1 'polypeptide(L)'
;MRYYGKEPFDLKLTILRMLYRLPVIGGLTILGTLLFGGGYYVKNVLLQGPAFYQVVSVYRVEYDVQDEKDVGQVYINQATWTTYIRSGMFLEHLQAYLAEDGESGVTMSEQELAEALGADLASDLRIPSTIVTTDDPEKSMRIAAGVEAVMTGALASEIREIKSIHVVDPGDTAVEVVPDVRVGRALILSAVLSCFFAVIIFLLKETGDDSIWLPASLWRRYGLKTAGTPKSGEFAENMKYFFRGEDGKGKGGSVAVCPVQEKLDGEEVLEMLKASCLETVGEGWFAVQSPVICPEVCERLREAEGILLAVKAGSHAGRKLEHVLEYLEQQDCRVTAAVLWGADERLIRRYYRLHI
;
A
#
# COMPACT_ATOMS: atom_id res chain seq x y z
N MET A 1 16.20 -17.70 28.29
CA MET A 1 15.62 -17.65 26.91
C MET A 1 14.11 -17.89 27.00
N ARG A 2 13.31 -16.83 27.25
CA ARG A 2 11.85 -16.95 27.45
C ARG A 2 11.09 -16.84 26.12
N TYR A 3 10.52 -17.97 25.69
CA TYR A 3 9.14 -18.17 25.20
C TYR A 3 8.44 -17.20 24.21
N TYR A 4 9.14 -16.41 23.38
CA TYR A 4 8.45 -15.62 22.32
C TYR A 4 7.68 -16.47 21.30
N GLY A 5 8.15 -17.68 20.99
CA GLY A 5 7.61 -18.52 19.91
C GLY A 5 6.35 -19.33 20.22
N LYS A 6 5.78 -19.26 21.44
CA LYS A 6 4.58 -20.04 21.82
C LYS A 6 3.32 -19.20 22.02
N GLU A 7 3.39 -17.90 21.83
CA GLU A 7 2.18 -17.08 21.94
C GLU A 7 1.37 -17.21 20.64
N PRO A 8 0.13 -17.75 20.68
CA PRO A 8 -0.74 -17.72 19.52
C PRO A 8 -1.05 -16.25 19.21
N PHE A 9 -0.92 -15.87 17.94
CA PHE A 9 -1.24 -14.52 17.48
C PHE A 9 -2.64 -14.12 17.96
N ASP A 10 -2.73 -13.08 18.79
CA ASP A 10 -4.00 -12.62 19.34
C ASP A 10 -4.77 -11.78 18.30
N LEU A 11 -5.42 -12.49 17.39
CA LEU A 11 -6.20 -11.92 16.30
C LEU A 11 -7.29 -10.96 16.80
N LYS A 12 -7.86 -11.24 17.98
CA LYS A 12 -8.92 -10.41 18.57
C LYS A 12 -8.37 -9.06 19.03
N LEU A 13 -7.24 -9.06 19.73
CA LEU A 13 -6.58 -7.83 20.15
C LEU A 13 -6.15 -6.99 18.94
N THR A 14 -5.57 -7.63 17.92
CA THR A 14 -5.16 -6.94 16.69
C THR A 14 -6.33 -6.28 15.97
N ILE A 15 -7.46 -6.98 15.81
CA ILE A 15 -8.67 -6.41 15.19
C ILE A 15 -9.19 -5.21 16.00
N LEU A 16 -9.26 -5.33 17.34
CA LEU A 16 -9.72 -4.23 18.18
C LEU A 16 -8.82 -2.99 18.01
N ARG A 17 -7.50 -3.17 17.97
CA ARG A 17 -6.56 -2.07 17.73
C ARG A 17 -6.70 -1.47 16.34
N MET A 18 -6.93 -2.29 15.32
CA MET A 18 -7.21 -1.82 13.96
C MET A 18 -8.48 -0.97 13.88
N LEU A 19 -9.54 -1.36 14.59
CA LEU A 19 -10.78 -0.58 14.66
C LEU A 19 -10.56 0.81 15.23
N TYR A 20 -9.72 0.94 16.27
CA TYR A 20 -9.35 2.25 16.81
C TYR A 20 -8.46 3.08 15.86
N ARG A 21 -7.75 2.44 14.93
CA ARG A 21 -6.91 3.08 13.91
C ARG A 21 -7.66 3.42 12.62
N LEU A 22 -8.94 3.06 12.48
CA LEU A 22 -9.75 3.34 11.28
C LEU A 22 -9.71 4.81 10.83
N PRO A 23 -9.79 5.82 11.71
CA PRO A 23 -9.70 7.22 11.27
C PRO A 23 -8.35 7.54 10.62
N VAL A 24 -7.26 6.95 11.11
CA VAL A 24 -5.91 7.16 10.56
C VAL A 24 -5.76 6.45 9.22
N ILE A 25 -6.29 5.23 9.10
CA ILE A 25 -6.32 4.48 7.84
C ILE A 25 -7.15 5.24 6.80
N GLY A 26 -8.32 5.75 7.19
CA GLY A 26 -9.16 6.58 6.33
C GLY A 26 -8.45 7.85 5.87
N GLY A 27 -7.77 8.57 6.78
CA GLY A 27 -6.99 9.75 6.44
C GLY A 27 -5.85 9.47 5.46
N LEU A 28 -5.08 8.40 5.68
CA LEU A 28 -4.01 7.98 4.76
C LEU A 28 -4.56 7.55 3.39
N THR A 29 -5.72 6.90 3.37
CA THR A 29 -6.38 6.49 2.14
C THR A 29 -6.80 7.71 1.30
N ILE A 30 -7.41 8.70 1.94
CA ILE A 30 -7.81 9.96 1.28
C ILE A 30 -6.57 10.69 0.75
N LEU A 31 -5.52 10.82 1.57
CA LEU A 31 -4.27 11.47 1.16
C LEU A 31 -3.64 10.78 -0.05
N GLY A 32 -3.51 9.45 -0.03
CA GLY A 32 -2.96 8.69 -1.14
C GLY A 32 -3.83 8.78 -2.40
N THR A 33 -5.15 8.77 -2.25
CA THR A 33 -6.09 8.97 -3.38
C THR A 33 -5.89 10.33 -4.04
N LEU A 34 -5.74 11.39 -3.24
CA LEU A 34 -5.52 12.75 -3.74
C LEU A 34 -4.16 12.88 -4.45
N LEU A 35 -3.11 12.31 -3.89
CA LEU A 35 -1.77 12.39 -4.49
C LEU A 35 -1.69 11.61 -5.81
N PHE A 36 -2.07 10.34 -5.83
CA PHE A 36 -1.93 9.50 -7.01
C PHE A 36 -3.04 9.71 -8.02
N GLY A 37 -4.30 9.72 -7.57
CA GLY A 37 -5.45 9.93 -8.44
C GLY A 37 -5.58 11.37 -8.91
N GLY A 38 -5.32 12.34 -8.03
CA GLY A 38 -5.25 13.76 -8.41
C GLY A 38 -4.05 14.05 -9.32
N GLY A 39 -2.88 13.45 -9.07
CA GLY A 39 -1.73 13.55 -9.98
C GLY A 39 -2.03 13.00 -11.38
N TYR A 40 -2.71 11.85 -11.47
CA TYR A 40 -3.17 11.30 -12.75
C TYR A 40 -4.16 12.24 -13.46
N TYR A 41 -5.08 12.84 -12.71
CA TYR A 41 -6.04 13.81 -13.26
C TYR A 41 -5.32 15.05 -13.82
N VAL A 42 -4.41 15.64 -13.04
CA VAL A 42 -3.66 16.82 -13.47
C VAL A 42 -2.86 16.52 -14.74
N LYS A 43 -2.15 15.39 -14.77
CA LYS A 43 -1.34 15.02 -15.93
C LYS A 43 -2.17 14.79 -17.19
N ASN A 44 -3.28 14.05 -17.08
CA ASN A 44 -3.98 13.57 -18.28
C ASN A 44 -5.17 14.44 -18.69
N VAL A 45 -5.68 15.29 -17.80
CA VAL A 45 -6.82 16.18 -18.10
C VAL A 45 -6.40 17.65 -18.11
N LEU A 46 -5.65 18.12 -17.11
CA LEU A 46 -5.26 19.54 -17.02
C LEU A 46 -4.05 19.87 -17.91
N LEU A 47 -3.12 18.93 -18.05
CA LEU A 47 -1.90 19.06 -18.86
C LEU A 47 -1.98 18.19 -20.11
N GLN A 48 -3.16 18.09 -20.72
CA GLN A 48 -3.32 17.35 -21.96
C GLN A 48 -2.39 17.96 -23.02
N GLY A 49 -1.58 17.11 -23.66
CA GLY A 49 -0.69 17.51 -24.75
C GLY A 49 -1.48 17.99 -25.98
N PRO A 50 -0.79 18.41 -27.05
CA PRO A 50 -1.46 18.81 -28.29
C PRO A 50 -2.38 17.69 -28.79
N ALA A 51 -3.52 18.07 -29.34
CA ALA A 51 -4.45 17.13 -29.96
C ALA A 51 -3.78 16.45 -31.15
N PHE A 52 -3.98 15.15 -31.28
CA PHE A 52 -3.60 14.39 -32.47
C PHE A 52 -4.85 14.09 -33.28
N TYR A 53 -4.70 14.03 -34.59
CA TYR A 53 -5.78 13.77 -35.53
C TYR A 53 -5.43 12.52 -36.31
N GLN A 54 -6.40 11.62 -36.40
CA GLN A 54 -6.29 10.36 -37.10
C GLN A 54 -7.19 10.37 -38.33
N VAL A 55 -6.63 9.98 -39.46
CA VAL A 55 -7.36 9.71 -40.71
C VAL A 55 -7.20 8.24 -41.05
N VAL A 56 -8.30 7.59 -41.43
CA VAL A 56 -8.32 6.17 -41.78
C VAL A 56 -8.87 6.03 -43.20
N SER A 57 -8.07 5.40 -44.07
CA SER A 57 -8.48 5.05 -45.43
C SER A 57 -8.60 3.52 -45.53
N VAL A 58 -9.69 3.03 -46.10
CA VAL A 58 -9.97 1.58 -46.23
C VAL A 58 -9.85 1.17 -47.68
N TYR A 59 -9.13 0.08 -47.93
CA TYR A 59 -8.87 -0.44 -49.27
C TYR A 59 -9.47 -1.83 -49.46
N ARG A 60 -9.67 -2.20 -50.72
CA ARG A 60 -9.92 -3.57 -51.15
C ARG A 60 -8.77 -4.01 -52.04
N VAL A 61 -8.12 -5.10 -51.62
CA VAL A 61 -7.01 -5.71 -52.34
C VAL A 61 -7.54 -6.93 -53.10
N GLU A 62 -7.32 -6.93 -54.42
CA GLU A 62 -7.47 -8.11 -55.25
C GLU A 62 -6.13 -8.84 -55.31
N TYR A 63 -6.08 -10.06 -54.78
CA TYR A 63 -4.89 -10.91 -54.87
C TYR A 63 -4.86 -11.66 -56.20
N ASP A 64 -3.67 -11.90 -56.74
CA ASP A 64 -3.47 -12.68 -57.97
C ASP A 64 -3.57 -14.19 -57.66
N VAL A 65 -4.81 -14.67 -57.52
CA VAL A 65 -5.13 -16.09 -57.27
C VAL A 65 -6.18 -16.61 -58.25
N GLN A 66 -6.08 -17.88 -58.60
CA GLN A 66 -7.04 -18.54 -59.49
C GLN A 66 -8.36 -18.85 -58.77
N ASP A 67 -8.29 -19.28 -57.52
CA ASP A 67 -9.45 -19.60 -56.68
C ASP A 67 -9.48 -18.76 -55.40
N GLU A 68 -10.67 -18.28 -55.02
CA GLU A 68 -10.84 -17.41 -53.85
C GLU A 68 -10.38 -18.03 -52.53
N LYS A 69 -10.39 -19.36 -52.44
CA LYS A 69 -9.97 -20.13 -51.26
C LYS A 69 -8.47 -20.02 -50.99
N ASP A 70 -7.69 -19.66 -52.00
CA ASP A 70 -6.23 -19.58 -51.90
C ASP A 70 -5.74 -18.26 -51.34
N VAL A 71 -6.63 -17.26 -51.18
CA VAL A 71 -6.31 -15.98 -50.54
C VAL A 71 -5.72 -16.19 -49.14
N GLY A 72 -6.19 -17.19 -48.39
CA GLY A 72 -5.65 -17.52 -47.07
C GLY A 72 -4.18 -17.95 -47.07
N GLN A 73 -3.60 -18.27 -48.23
CA GLN A 73 -2.19 -18.66 -48.36
C GLN A 73 -1.28 -17.51 -48.82
N VAL A 74 -1.84 -16.51 -49.52
CA VAL A 74 -1.07 -15.42 -50.14
C VAL A 74 -1.36 -14.04 -49.56
N TYR A 75 -2.33 -13.94 -48.65
CA TYR A 75 -2.67 -12.65 -48.06
C TYR A 75 -1.49 -12.02 -47.32
N ILE A 76 -1.46 -10.70 -47.35
CA ILE A 76 -0.46 -9.92 -46.64
C ILE A 76 -1.04 -9.61 -45.26
N ASN A 77 -0.33 -10.01 -44.22
CA ASN A 77 -0.76 -9.76 -42.84
C ASN A 77 -0.50 -8.29 -42.43
N GLN A 78 -1.09 -7.88 -41.31
CA GLN A 78 -0.98 -6.50 -40.80
C GLN A 78 0.46 -6.02 -40.59
N ALA A 79 1.34 -6.87 -40.06
CA ALA A 79 2.73 -6.51 -39.79
C ALA A 79 3.51 -6.25 -41.10
N THR A 80 3.25 -7.06 -42.12
CA THR A 80 3.83 -6.88 -43.45
C THR A 80 3.29 -5.62 -44.12
N TRP A 81 1.98 -5.36 -44.06
CA TRP A 81 1.40 -4.09 -44.55
C TRP A 81 2.03 -2.86 -43.89
N THR A 82 2.19 -2.90 -42.56
CA THR A 82 2.85 -1.83 -41.80
C THR A 82 4.30 -1.64 -42.25
N THR A 83 4.99 -2.72 -42.60
CA THR A 83 6.36 -2.67 -43.10
C THR A 83 6.43 -2.06 -44.50
N TYR A 84 5.48 -2.38 -45.39
CA TYR A 84 5.44 -1.80 -46.74
C TYR A 84 5.21 -0.28 -46.72
N ILE A 85 4.22 0.19 -45.97
CA ILE A 85 3.90 1.63 -45.92
C ILE A 85 4.97 2.46 -45.19
N ARG A 86 5.84 1.82 -44.41
CA ARG A 86 6.99 2.46 -43.73
C ARG A 86 8.32 2.20 -44.44
N SER A 87 8.29 1.52 -45.59
CA SER A 87 9.50 1.24 -46.35
C SER A 87 10.03 2.51 -47.00
N GLY A 88 11.35 2.63 -47.15
CA GLY A 88 11.97 3.80 -47.80
C GLY A 88 11.42 4.06 -49.20
N MET A 89 11.17 3.00 -49.98
CA MET A 89 10.54 3.12 -51.30
C MET A 89 9.15 3.76 -51.22
N PHE A 90 8.29 3.32 -50.29
CA PHE A 90 6.95 3.88 -50.15
C PHE A 90 7.02 5.34 -49.70
N LEU A 91 7.89 5.64 -48.74
CA LEU A 91 8.07 6.99 -48.19
C LEU A 91 8.64 7.96 -49.24
N GLU A 92 9.52 7.50 -50.13
CA GLU A 92 10.06 8.30 -51.25
C GLU A 92 8.94 8.71 -52.23
N HIS A 93 8.08 7.77 -52.64
CA HIS A 93 6.92 8.07 -53.48
C HIS A 93 5.92 8.99 -52.78
N LEU A 94 5.68 8.78 -51.49
CA LEU A 94 4.81 9.63 -50.70
C LEU A 94 5.36 11.06 -50.57
N GLN A 95 6.66 11.21 -50.33
CA GLN A 95 7.31 12.52 -50.28
C GLN A 95 7.26 13.23 -51.63
N ALA A 96 7.47 12.51 -52.73
CA ALA A 96 7.32 13.09 -54.08
C ALA A 96 5.90 13.63 -54.28
N TYR A 97 4.87 12.86 -53.93
CA TYR A 97 3.48 13.30 -54.01
C TYR A 97 3.21 14.54 -53.14
N LEU A 98 3.69 14.55 -51.89
CA LEU A 98 3.51 15.68 -50.97
C LEU A 98 4.29 16.94 -51.39
N ALA A 99 5.35 16.79 -52.20
CA ALA A 99 6.17 17.89 -52.71
C ALA A 99 5.60 18.52 -54.01
N GLU A 100 4.76 17.81 -54.75
CA GLU A 100 4.15 18.32 -56.00
C GLU A 100 3.16 19.48 -55.76
N ASP A 101 2.68 19.67 -54.53
CA ASP A 101 1.63 20.63 -54.15
C ASP A 101 2.13 22.06 -53.76
N GLY A 102 3.39 22.41 -54.06
CA GLY A 102 3.89 23.80 -53.94
C GLY A 102 3.98 24.36 -52.50
N GLU A 103 3.68 25.67 -52.31
CA GLU A 103 3.84 26.43 -51.04
C GLU A 103 3.06 25.87 -49.82
N SER A 104 2.19 24.88 -50.02
CA SER A 104 1.42 24.17 -48.96
C SER A 104 1.90 22.72 -48.73
N GLY A 105 3.04 22.33 -49.31
CA GLY A 105 3.60 20.99 -49.19
C GLY A 105 3.96 20.61 -47.75
N VAL A 106 3.61 19.38 -47.36
CA VAL A 106 3.94 18.86 -46.04
C VAL A 106 5.43 18.47 -46.03
N THR A 107 6.27 19.30 -45.39
CA THR A 107 7.69 18.99 -45.24
C THR A 107 7.91 18.17 -43.97
N MET A 108 8.10 16.86 -44.14
CA MET A 108 8.40 15.92 -43.05
C MET A 108 9.57 15.02 -43.46
N SER A 109 10.42 14.67 -42.50
CA SER A 109 11.45 13.66 -42.73
C SER A 109 10.82 12.28 -42.97
N GLU A 110 11.55 11.38 -43.61
CA GLU A 110 11.08 9.98 -43.81
C GLU A 110 10.76 9.31 -42.48
N GLN A 111 11.56 9.59 -41.43
CA GLN A 111 11.34 9.03 -40.10
C GLN A 111 10.03 9.52 -39.49
N GLU A 112 9.74 10.82 -39.56
CA GLU A 112 8.49 11.38 -39.03
C GLU A 112 7.26 10.86 -39.80
N LEU A 113 7.37 10.70 -41.12
CA LEU A 113 6.32 10.07 -41.93
C LEU A 113 6.11 8.61 -41.52
N ALA A 114 7.20 7.83 -41.39
CA ALA A 114 7.10 6.44 -40.97
C ALA A 114 6.42 6.26 -39.60
N GLU A 115 6.70 7.17 -38.66
CA GLU A 115 6.10 7.18 -37.33
C GLU A 115 4.61 7.56 -37.36
N ALA A 116 4.21 8.45 -38.28
CA ALA A 116 2.81 8.89 -38.45
C ALA A 116 1.93 7.83 -39.13
N LEU A 117 2.51 6.89 -39.88
CA LEU A 117 1.80 5.87 -40.66
C LEU A 117 1.62 4.55 -39.91
N GLY A 118 0.45 3.95 -40.03
CA GLY A 118 0.13 2.60 -39.54
C GLY A 118 -0.80 1.86 -40.50
N ALA A 119 -0.83 0.53 -40.39
CA ALA A 119 -1.79 -0.30 -41.11
C ALA A 119 -2.58 -1.16 -40.14
N ASP A 120 -3.85 -1.39 -40.45
CA ASP A 120 -4.68 -2.38 -39.81
C ASP A 120 -5.26 -3.33 -40.86
N LEU A 121 -5.52 -4.57 -40.46
CA LEU A 121 -6.11 -5.57 -41.35
C LEU A 121 -7.39 -6.09 -40.70
N ALA A 122 -8.52 -5.88 -41.39
CA ALA A 122 -9.80 -6.38 -40.92
C ALA A 122 -9.80 -7.91 -40.84
N SER A 123 -10.84 -8.48 -40.19
CA SER A 123 -11.05 -9.94 -40.21
C SER A 123 -11.21 -10.49 -41.63
N ASP A 124 -11.66 -9.65 -42.57
CA ASP A 124 -11.57 -9.93 -44.00
C ASP A 124 -10.16 -9.58 -44.52
N LEU A 125 -9.44 -10.61 -44.98
CA LEU A 125 -8.03 -10.54 -45.42
C LEU A 125 -7.81 -9.66 -46.67
N ARG A 126 -8.90 -9.25 -47.34
CA ARG A 126 -8.87 -8.38 -48.53
C ARG A 126 -9.09 -6.90 -48.20
N ILE A 127 -9.34 -6.57 -46.93
CA ILE A 127 -9.74 -5.22 -46.53
C ILE A 127 -8.72 -4.64 -45.52
N PRO A 128 -7.51 -4.23 -45.97
CA PRO A 128 -6.61 -3.47 -45.13
C PRO A 128 -7.05 -2.01 -45.03
N SER A 129 -6.65 -1.33 -43.96
CA SER A 129 -6.78 0.11 -43.80
C SER A 129 -5.43 0.74 -43.46
N THR A 130 -5.23 1.97 -43.92
CA THR A 130 -4.09 2.79 -43.53
C THR A 130 -4.54 3.84 -42.54
N ILE A 131 -3.71 4.08 -41.54
CA ILE A 131 -3.95 5.02 -40.46
C ILE A 131 -2.85 6.09 -40.55
N VAL A 132 -3.25 7.35 -40.61
CA VAL A 132 -2.34 8.50 -40.55
C VAL A 132 -2.65 9.30 -39.30
N THR A 133 -1.66 9.49 -38.44
CA THR A 133 -1.81 10.27 -37.20
C THR A 133 -0.82 11.44 -37.17
N THR A 134 -1.30 12.69 -37.14
CA THR A 134 -0.44 13.88 -36.95
C THR A 134 -1.06 14.90 -35.99
N ASP A 135 -0.37 16.01 -35.73
CA ASP A 135 -0.77 17.09 -34.84
C ASP A 135 -1.76 18.09 -35.47
N ASP A 136 -2.04 17.97 -36.77
CA ASP A 136 -2.88 18.89 -37.53
C ASP A 136 -3.87 18.11 -38.43
N PRO A 137 -5.17 18.48 -38.44
CA PRO A 137 -6.17 17.77 -39.25
C PRO A 137 -5.91 17.90 -40.74
N GLU A 138 -5.52 19.08 -41.24
CA GLU A 138 -5.26 19.28 -42.67
C GLU A 138 -4.03 18.48 -43.14
N LYS A 139 -2.95 18.51 -42.36
CA LYS A 139 -1.76 17.68 -42.58
C LYS A 139 -2.09 16.18 -42.62
N SER A 140 -2.92 15.71 -41.68
CA SER A 140 -3.32 14.30 -41.62
C SER A 140 -4.09 13.87 -42.88
N MET A 141 -5.01 14.71 -43.36
CA MET A 141 -5.79 14.44 -44.58
C MET A 141 -4.90 14.45 -45.83
N ARG A 142 -3.96 15.40 -45.93
CA ARG A 142 -3.03 15.47 -47.08
C ARG A 142 -2.13 14.25 -47.15
N ILE A 143 -1.57 13.83 -46.02
CA ILE A 143 -0.75 12.61 -45.98
C ILE A 143 -1.60 11.39 -46.31
N ALA A 144 -2.84 11.29 -45.81
CA ALA A 144 -3.74 10.19 -46.16
C ALA A 144 -4.05 10.13 -47.66
N ALA A 145 -4.33 11.27 -48.30
CA ALA A 145 -4.54 11.35 -49.74
C ALA A 145 -3.30 10.90 -50.54
N GLY A 146 -2.10 11.28 -50.08
CA GLY A 146 -0.85 10.80 -50.67
C GLY A 146 -0.65 9.30 -50.48
N VAL A 147 -0.96 8.77 -49.30
CA VAL A 147 -0.92 7.33 -49.02
C VAL A 147 -1.87 6.58 -49.95
N GLU A 148 -3.09 7.08 -50.16
CA GLU A 148 -4.05 6.48 -51.10
C GLU A 148 -3.53 6.45 -52.54
N ALA A 149 -2.90 7.54 -52.99
CA ALA A 149 -2.30 7.63 -54.32
C ALA A 149 -1.16 6.62 -54.52
N VAL A 150 -0.27 6.49 -53.52
CA VAL A 150 0.84 5.51 -53.57
C VAL A 150 0.34 4.08 -53.44
N MET A 151 -0.63 3.81 -52.57
CA MET A 151 -1.24 2.49 -52.36
C MET A 151 -1.93 1.98 -53.63
N THR A 152 -2.71 2.83 -54.31
CA THR A 152 -3.43 2.44 -55.54
C THR A 152 -2.58 2.47 -56.81
N GLY A 153 -1.47 3.22 -56.79
CA GLY A 153 -0.53 3.36 -57.89
C GLY A 153 0.73 2.52 -57.73
N ALA A 154 1.82 3.18 -57.32
CA ALA A 154 3.17 2.61 -57.31
C ALA A 154 3.24 1.28 -56.54
N LEU A 155 2.69 1.21 -55.33
CA LEU A 155 2.81 0.03 -54.48
C LEU A 155 2.05 -1.18 -55.04
N ALA A 156 0.84 -0.97 -55.58
CA ALA A 156 0.03 -2.03 -56.17
C ALA A 156 0.72 -2.71 -57.35
N SER A 157 1.57 -1.97 -58.09
CA SER A 157 2.31 -2.51 -59.23
C SER A 157 3.59 -3.29 -58.86
N GLU A 158 4.11 -3.08 -57.65
CA GLU A 158 5.38 -3.67 -57.21
C GLU A 158 5.22 -5.01 -56.49
N ILE A 159 4.07 -5.26 -55.88
CA ILE A 159 3.82 -6.49 -55.12
C ILE A 159 3.18 -7.53 -56.05
N ARG A 160 3.94 -8.56 -56.42
CA ARG A 160 3.51 -9.60 -57.38
C ARG A 160 2.22 -10.32 -56.96
N GLU A 161 2.02 -10.50 -55.66
CA GLU A 161 0.85 -11.17 -55.09
C GLU A 161 -0.44 -10.35 -55.23
N ILE A 162 -0.34 -9.06 -55.58
CA ILE A 162 -1.46 -8.13 -55.70
C ILE A 162 -1.75 -7.88 -57.18
N LYS A 163 -3.02 -8.03 -57.54
CA LYS A 163 -3.55 -7.71 -58.87
C LYS A 163 -3.97 -6.25 -58.95
N SER A 164 -4.68 -5.75 -57.94
CA SER A 164 -5.05 -4.34 -57.82
C SER A 164 -5.42 -3.96 -56.39
N ILE A 165 -5.35 -2.66 -56.10
CA ILE A 165 -5.83 -2.08 -54.84
C ILE A 165 -6.81 -0.96 -55.21
N HIS A 166 -7.99 -0.96 -54.57
CA HIS A 166 -9.02 0.05 -54.76
C HIS A 166 -9.41 0.68 -53.42
N VAL A 167 -9.60 1.99 -53.37
CA VAL A 167 -10.15 2.66 -52.19
C VAL A 167 -11.63 2.29 -52.06
N VAL A 168 -12.02 1.80 -50.89
CA VAL A 168 -13.41 1.49 -50.52
C VAL A 168 -14.03 2.63 -49.75
N ASP A 169 -13.27 3.17 -48.79
CA ASP A 169 -13.66 4.31 -47.97
C ASP A 169 -12.48 5.28 -47.90
N PRO A 170 -12.55 6.44 -48.56
CA PRO A 170 -11.47 7.42 -48.55
C PRO A 170 -11.34 8.10 -47.19
N GLY A 171 -10.12 8.49 -46.85
CA GLY A 171 -9.77 9.18 -45.62
C GLY A 171 -10.18 10.66 -45.61
N ASP A 172 -11.46 10.95 -45.82
CA ASP A 172 -11.96 12.33 -46.01
C ASP A 172 -12.22 13.08 -44.69
N THR A 173 -12.10 12.40 -43.55
CA THR A 173 -12.39 12.98 -42.23
C THR A 173 -11.24 12.75 -41.25
N ALA A 174 -10.68 13.84 -40.75
CA ALA A 174 -9.75 13.81 -39.62
C ALA A 174 -10.53 13.75 -38.29
N VAL A 175 -10.34 12.68 -37.52
CA VAL A 175 -10.96 12.49 -36.21
C VAL A 175 -9.93 12.76 -35.12
N GLU A 176 -10.26 13.62 -34.16
CA GLU A 176 -9.39 13.86 -33.01
C GLU A 176 -9.23 12.58 -32.17
N VAL A 177 -7.98 12.18 -31.93
CA VAL A 177 -7.60 11.07 -31.06
C VAL A 177 -7.80 11.53 -29.62
N VAL A 178 -9.01 11.32 -29.10
CA VAL A 178 -9.32 11.59 -27.69
C VAL A 178 -8.65 10.51 -26.83
N PRO A 179 -7.67 10.85 -25.97
CA PRO A 179 -7.06 9.86 -25.08
C PRO A 179 -8.14 9.28 -24.15
N ASP A 180 -8.15 7.94 -23.98
CA ASP A 180 -9.07 7.27 -23.06
C ASP A 180 -8.63 7.52 -21.61
N VAL A 181 -8.92 8.71 -21.09
CA VAL A 181 -8.58 9.12 -19.73
C VAL A 181 -9.64 8.64 -18.75
N ARG A 182 -9.38 7.50 -18.11
CA ARG A 182 -10.30 6.87 -17.15
C ARG A 182 -10.08 7.39 -15.73
N VAL A 183 -10.33 8.68 -15.51
CA VAL A 183 -10.11 9.37 -14.22
C VAL A 183 -10.78 8.62 -13.05
N GLY A 184 -12.05 8.21 -13.22
CA GLY A 184 -12.77 7.50 -12.17
C GLY A 184 -12.11 6.18 -11.77
N ARG A 185 -11.57 5.43 -12.74
CA ARG A 185 -10.86 4.17 -12.46
C ARG A 185 -9.52 4.43 -11.78
N ALA A 186 -8.81 5.48 -12.18
CA ALA A 186 -7.55 5.88 -11.54
C ALA A 186 -7.75 6.29 -10.08
N LEU A 187 -8.82 7.04 -9.77
CA LEU A 187 -9.18 7.41 -8.39
C LEU A 187 -9.52 6.18 -7.54
N ILE A 188 -10.37 5.28 -8.05
CA ILE A 188 -10.74 4.05 -7.35
C ILE A 188 -9.51 3.19 -7.07
N LEU A 189 -8.66 2.97 -8.08
CA LEU A 189 -7.44 2.19 -7.93
C LEU A 189 -6.49 2.82 -6.89
N SER A 190 -6.33 4.14 -6.94
CA SER A 190 -5.51 4.89 -5.97
C SER A 190 -6.03 4.75 -4.54
N ALA A 191 -7.35 4.80 -4.36
CA ALA A 191 -7.98 4.60 -3.05
C ALA A 191 -7.79 3.17 -2.52
N VAL A 192 -8.00 2.16 -3.38
CA VAL A 192 -7.83 0.74 -3.00
C VAL A 192 -6.38 0.47 -2.61
N LEU A 193 -5.41 0.91 -3.42
CA LEU A 193 -3.99 0.73 -3.12
C LEU A 193 -3.58 1.46 -1.84
N SER A 194 -4.01 2.71 -1.67
CA SER A 194 -3.67 3.49 -0.47
C SER A 194 -4.22 2.85 0.80
N CYS A 195 -5.47 2.37 0.77
CA CYS A 195 -6.08 1.63 1.87
C CYS A 195 -5.33 0.32 2.16
N PHE A 196 -5.03 -0.46 1.12
CA PHE A 196 -4.31 -1.72 1.23
C PHE A 196 -2.95 -1.54 1.91
N PHE A 197 -2.14 -0.59 1.44
CA PHE A 197 -0.83 -0.31 2.03
C PHE A 197 -0.94 0.25 3.45
N ALA A 198 -1.92 1.12 3.73
CA ALA A 198 -2.15 1.61 5.08
C ALA A 198 -2.44 0.44 6.05
N VAL A 199 -3.37 -0.46 5.68
CA VAL A 199 -3.70 -1.64 6.48
C VAL A 199 -2.47 -2.53 6.69
N ILE A 200 -1.68 -2.80 5.64
CA ILE A 200 -0.46 -3.62 5.76
C ILE A 200 0.55 -2.98 6.70
N ILE A 201 0.83 -1.68 6.56
CA ILE A 201 1.78 -0.97 7.41
C ILE A 201 1.34 -1.05 8.87
N PHE A 202 0.05 -0.84 9.14
CA PHE A 202 -0.47 -1.01 10.49
C PHE A 202 -0.39 -2.45 10.97
N LEU A 203 -0.68 -3.45 10.13
CA LEU A 203 -0.60 -4.87 10.52
C LEU A 203 0.83 -5.27 10.87
N LEU A 204 1.80 -4.87 10.05
CA LEU A 204 3.22 -5.09 10.31
C LEU A 204 3.66 -4.38 11.59
N LYS A 205 3.21 -3.14 11.81
CA LYS A 205 3.50 -2.40 13.03
C LYS A 205 2.89 -3.07 14.27
N GLU A 206 1.68 -3.57 14.17
CA GLU A 206 0.99 -4.25 15.28
C GLU A 206 1.60 -5.63 15.59
N THR A 207 2.07 -6.33 14.55
CA THR A 207 2.67 -7.67 14.69
C THR A 207 4.13 -7.61 15.14
N GLY A 208 4.88 -6.59 14.71
CA GLY A 208 6.29 -6.41 15.06
C GLY A 208 6.54 -5.62 16.35
N ASP A 209 5.50 -5.10 17.01
CA ASP A 209 5.63 -4.32 18.23
C ASP A 209 5.44 -5.21 19.47
N ASP A 210 6.43 -5.20 20.35
CA ASP A 210 6.45 -5.91 21.64
C ASP A 210 5.55 -5.19 22.65
N SER A 211 4.31 -4.99 22.28
CA SER A 211 3.36 -4.14 22.99
C SER A 211 2.60 -4.93 24.06
N ILE A 212 2.39 -4.31 25.22
CA ILE A 212 1.67 -4.90 26.35
C ILE A 212 0.43 -4.06 26.62
N TRP A 213 -0.74 -4.63 26.38
CA TRP A 213 -2.05 -3.94 26.54
C TRP A 213 -2.98 -4.64 27.52
N LEU A 214 -2.77 -5.93 27.77
CA LEU A 214 -3.63 -6.74 28.61
C LEU A 214 -2.82 -7.26 29.80
N PRO A 215 -3.40 -7.31 31.01
CA PRO A 215 -2.74 -7.93 32.16
C PRO A 215 -2.33 -9.37 31.87
N ALA A 216 -3.20 -10.14 31.18
CA ALA A 216 -2.91 -11.52 30.79
C ALA A 216 -1.64 -11.68 29.94
N SER A 217 -1.21 -10.65 29.20
CA SER A 217 0.06 -10.68 28.46
C SER A 217 1.26 -10.78 29.40
N LEU A 218 1.20 -10.19 30.61
CA LEU A 218 2.27 -10.27 31.61
C LEU A 218 2.47 -11.71 32.11
N TRP A 219 1.37 -12.42 32.36
CA TRP A 219 1.40 -13.82 32.74
C TRP A 219 1.84 -14.73 31.59
N ARG A 220 1.20 -14.60 30.41
CA ARG A 220 1.44 -15.51 29.27
C ARG A 220 2.85 -15.37 28.68
N ARG A 221 3.37 -14.15 28.56
CA ARG A 221 4.69 -13.88 27.95
C ARG A 221 5.83 -13.97 28.94
N TYR A 222 5.64 -13.41 30.13
CA TYR A 222 6.74 -13.22 31.10
C TYR A 222 6.64 -14.14 32.31
N GLY A 223 5.53 -14.89 32.49
CA GLY A 223 5.31 -15.74 33.66
C GLY A 223 5.06 -14.95 34.94
N LEU A 224 4.77 -13.65 34.85
CA LEU A 224 4.55 -12.77 35.99
C LEU A 224 3.12 -12.89 36.50
N LYS A 225 2.96 -13.14 37.80
CA LYS A 225 1.65 -13.01 38.46
C LYS A 225 1.16 -11.57 38.33
N THR A 226 -0.10 -11.38 37.96
CA THR A 226 -0.62 -10.06 37.60
C THR A 226 -1.68 -9.65 38.60
N ALA A 227 -1.53 -8.49 39.23
CA ALA A 227 -2.59 -7.89 40.05
C ALA A 227 -3.78 -7.42 39.20
N GLY A 228 -3.59 -7.29 37.88
CA GLY A 228 -4.58 -6.73 36.97
C GLY A 228 -4.25 -5.27 36.67
N THR A 229 -5.31 -4.47 36.51
CA THR A 229 -5.20 -3.01 36.43
C THR A 229 -5.75 -2.38 37.72
N PRO A 230 -5.32 -1.16 38.09
CA PRO A 230 -5.85 -0.49 39.27
C PRO A 230 -7.37 -0.31 39.32
N LYS A 231 -8.03 -0.33 38.15
CA LYS A 231 -9.49 -0.17 38.01
C LYS A 231 -10.23 -1.49 37.83
N SER A 232 -9.52 -2.63 37.85
CA SER A 232 -10.13 -3.95 37.73
C SER A 232 -10.76 -4.40 39.05
N GLY A 233 -11.89 -5.11 38.99
CA GLY A 233 -12.60 -5.56 40.20
C GLY A 233 -11.81 -6.60 41.02
N GLU A 234 -10.93 -7.35 40.37
CA GLU A 234 -10.07 -8.38 41.00
C GLU A 234 -8.80 -7.79 41.63
N PHE A 235 -8.54 -6.50 41.43
CA PHE A 235 -7.27 -5.85 41.79
C PHE A 235 -6.95 -5.97 43.28
N ALA A 236 -7.89 -5.57 44.14
CA ALA A 236 -7.69 -5.56 45.58
C ALA A 236 -7.46 -6.96 46.15
N GLU A 237 -8.21 -7.95 45.67
CA GLU A 237 -8.10 -9.34 46.13
C GLU A 237 -6.76 -9.96 45.70
N ASN A 238 -6.34 -9.71 44.46
CA ASN A 238 -5.03 -10.16 43.97
C ASN A 238 -3.88 -9.51 44.74
N MET A 239 -3.98 -8.21 45.03
CA MET A 239 -2.99 -7.50 45.85
C MET A 239 -2.89 -8.10 47.25
N LYS A 240 -4.02 -8.35 47.91
CA LYS A 240 -4.07 -9.04 49.22
C LYS A 240 -3.43 -10.42 49.16
N TYR A 241 -3.71 -11.20 48.12
CA TYR A 241 -3.19 -12.55 47.96
C TYR A 241 -1.68 -12.57 47.71
N PHE A 242 -1.16 -11.69 46.85
CA PHE A 242 0.28 -11.66 46.51
C PHE A 242 1.16 -11.11 47.61
N PHE A 243 0.66 -10.18 48.42
CA PHE A 243 1.40 -9.50 49.49
C PHE A 243 0.84 -9.79 50.89
N ARG A 244 0.25 -10.97 51.06
CA ARG A 244 -0.15 -11.50 52.37
C ARG A 244 1.10 -11.70 53.24
N GLY A 245 1.07 -11.19 54.47
CA GLY A 245 2.06 -11.55 55.51
C GLY A 245 1.90 -13.00 55.98
N GLU A 246 2.96 -13.59 56.56
CA GLU A 246 2.98 -14.97 57.03
C GLU A 246 1.78 -15.32 57.96
N ASP A 247 1.31 -14.35 58.75
CA ASP A 247 0.22 -14.49 59.72
C ASP A 247 -1.20 -14.43 59.14
N GLY A 248 -1.35 -14.22 57.82
CA GLY A 248 -2.67 -14.15 57.17
C GLY A 248 -3.52 -12.92 57.53
N LYS A 249 -3.01 -12.03 58.38
CA LYS A 249 -3.54 -10.68 58.64
C LYS A 249 -2.59 -9.68 58.00
N GLY A 250 -3.10 -8.82 57.11
CA GLY A 250 -2.28 -7.83 56.41
C GLY A 250 -1.59 -6.82 57.34
N LYS A 251 -0.48 -6.27 56.85
CA LYS A 251 0.59 -5.45 57.48
C LYS A 251 1.72 -6.28 58.12
N GLY A 252 2.94 -6.30 57.59
CA GLY A 252 3.50 -5.58 56.46
C GLY A 252 4.99 -5.91 56.33
N GLY A 253 5.31 -6.72 55.33
CA GLY A 253 6.67 -6.83 54.85
C GLY A 253 7.12 -5.56 54.13
N SER A 254 8.43 -5.36 54.05
CA SER A 254 9.02 -4.31 53.22
C SER A 254 8.71 -4.60 51.74
N VAL A 255 7.81 -3.85 51.11
CA VAL A 255 7.41 -4.07 49.70
C VAL A 255 7.87 -2.92 48.82
N ALA A 256 8.63 -3.25 47.78
CA ALA A 256 9.11 -2.27 46.82
C ALA A 256 8.17 -2.15 45.61
N VAL A 257 7.77 -0.93 45.27
CA VAL A 257 7.08 -0.60 44.03
C VAL A 257 8.11 -0.11 43.02
N CYS A 258 8.32 -0.90 41.98
CA CYS A 258 9.39 -0.68 41.00
C CYS A 258 8.80 -0.43 39.60
N PRO A 259 8.90 0.80 39.05
CA PRO A 259 8.48 1.10 37.70
C PRO A 259 9.44 0.48 36.68
N VAL A 260 8.89 -0.07 35.60
CA VAL A 260 9.69 -0.66 34.52
C VAL A 260 10.14 0.39 33.52
N GLN A 261 9.23 1.25 33.07
CA GLN A 261 9.54 2.29 32.11
C GLN A 261 10.05 3.56 32.79
N GLU A 262 11.08 4.17 32.21
CA GLU A 262 11.74 5.38 32.72
C GLU A 262 10.82 6.58 32.96
N LYS A 263 9.74 6.67 32.18
CA LYS A 263 8.76 7.77 32.27
C LYS A 263 7.65 7.52 33.28
N LEU A 264 7.70 6.41 34.03
CA LEU A 264 6.73 6.08 35.04
C LEU A 264 7.31 6.40 36.41
N ASP A 265 6.64 7.26 37.17
CA ASP A 265 7.05 7.60 38.52
C ASP A 265 6.56 6.54 39.51
N GLY A 266 7.48 5.96 40.28
CA GLY A 266 7.16 4.97 41.29
C GLY A 266 6.33 5.54 42.44
N GLU A 267 6.53 6.81 42.79
CA GLU A 267 5.79 7.48 43.87
C GLU A 267 4.33 7.71 43.48
N GLU A 268 4.07 8.15 42.24
CA GLU A 268 2.71 8.30 41.71
C GLU A 268 1.95 6.96 41.73
N VAL A 269 2.63 5.88 41.35
CA VAL A 269 2.06 4.53 41.42
C VAL A 269 1.74 4.16 42.86
N LEU A 270 2.68 4.37 43.78
CA LEU A 270 2.51 4.04 45.19
C LEU A 270 1.34 4.81 45.85
N GLU A 271 1.22 6.11 45.59
CA GLU A 271 0.13 6.93 46.12
C GLU A 271 -1.25 6.45 45.63
N MET A 272 -1.35 6.07 44.35
CA MET A 272 -2.57 5.49 43.81
C MET A 272 -2.88 4.11 44.45
N LEU A 273 -1.85 3.29 44.66
CA LEU A 273 -2.00 1.99 45.32
C LEU A 273 -2.51 2.15 46.76
N LYS A 274 -1.99 3.13 47.51
CA LYS A 274 -2.48 3.47 48.86
C LYS A 274 -3.95 3.86 48.82
N ALA A 275 -4.36 4.69 47.87
CA ALA A 275 -5.76 5.10 47.72
C ALA A 275 -6.70 3.94 47.36
N SER A 276 -6.23 3.00 46.54
CA SER A 276 -7.07 1.91 46.01
C SER A 276 -7.09 0.66 46.89
N CYS A 277 -6.08 0.45 47.74
CA CYS A 277 -5.88 -0.78 48.51
C CYS A 277 -5.36 -0.50 49.95
N LEU A 278 -6.05 0.37 50.69
CA LEU A 278 -5.70 0.78 52.06
C LEU A 278 -5.45 -0.39 53.03
N GLU A 279 -6.15 -1.51 52.86
CA GLU A 279 -6.00 -2.68 53.73
C GLU A 279 -4.72 -3.49 53.47
N THR A 280 -4.13 -3.36 52.27
CA THR A 280 -2.95 -4.14 51.83
C THR A 280 -1.68 -3.30 51.82
N VAL A 281 -1.80 -2.05 51.37
CA VAL A 281 -0.67 -1.12 51.22
C VAL A 281 -0.46 -0.41 52.56
N GLY A 282 0.50 -0.92 53.33
CA GLY A 282 0.88 -0.38 54.64
C GLY A 282 2.09 0.57 54.58
N GLU A 283 2.56 1.01 55.75
CA GLU A 283 3.72 1.92 55.88
C GLU A 283 5.04 1.31 55.38
N GLY A 284 5.15 -0.02 55.33
CA GLY A 284 6.33 -0.72 54.80
C GLY A 284 6.47 -0.71 53.27
N TRP A 285 5.52 -0.10 52.54
CA TRP A 285 5.60 0.03 51.10
C TRP A 285 6.39 1.27 50.70
N PHE A 286 7.36 1.11 49.80
CA PHE A 286 8.18 2.21 49.31
C PHE A 286 8.34 2.15 47.79
N ALA A 287 8.43 3.32 47.18
CA ALA A 287 8.70 3.43 45.77
C ALA A 287 10.21 3.48 45.51
N VAL A 288 10.61 2.97 44.35
CA VAL A 288 11.96 3.10 43.84
C VAL A 288 11.95 3.56 42.39
N GLN A 289 13.10 4.00 41.89
CA GLN A 289 13.27 4.23 40.46
C GLN A 289 13.50 2.92 39.71
N SER A 290 13.37 2.96 38.38
CA SER A 290 13.69 1.80 37.55
C SER A 290 15.16 1.39 37.76
N PRO A 291 15.46 0.10 37.99
CA PRO A 291 16.81 -0.37 38.30
C PRO A 291 17.76 -0.22 37.10
N VAL A 292 17.23 -0.02 35.90
CA VAL A 292 18.01 0.27 34.69
C VAL A 292 18.52 1.72 34.68
N ILE A 293 17.82 2.64 35.36
CA ILE A 293 18.24 4.05 35.49
C ILE A 293 19.13 4.23 36.71
N CYS A 294 18.75 3.64 37.84
CA CYS A 294 19.47 3.72 39.10
C CYS A 294 19.76 2.31 39.62
N PRO A 295 20.90 1.71 39.22
CA PRO A 295 21.34 0.39 39.68
C PRO A 295 21.44 0.25 41.20
N GLU A 296 21.72 1.34 41.94
CA GLU A 296 21.87 1.32 43.39
C GLU A 296 20.58 0.87 44.11
N VAL A 297 19.44 1.04 43.45
CA VAL A 297 18.13 0.59 43.93
C VAL A 297 18.09 -0.93 44.21
N CYS A 298 18.91 -1.72 43.51
CA CYS A 298 18.92 -3.18 43.67
C CYS A 298 19.31 -3.65 45.07
N GLU A 299 20.11 -2.88 45.82
CA GLU A 299 20.40 -3.20 47.22
C GLU A 299 19.12 -3.22 48.05
N ARG A 300 18.31 -2.17 47.92
CA ARG A 300 17.01 -2.05 48.60
C ARG A 300 15.99 -3.08 48.10
N LEU A 301 16.05 -3.46 46.83
CA LEU A 301 15.18 -4.49 46.26
C LEU A 301 15.48 -5.89 46.79
N ARG A 302 16.75 -6.21 47.09
CA ARG A 302 17.13 -7.50 47.70
C ARG A 302 16.66 -7.63 49.14
N GLU A 303 16.63 -6.51 49.87
CA GLU A 303 16.14 -6.46 51.26
C GLU A 303 14.61 -6.45 51.35
N ALA A 304 13.91 -6.18 50.25
CA ALA A 304 12.46 -6.18 50.21
C ALA A 304 11.91 -7.61 50.28
N GLU A 305 10.89 -7.82 51.10
CA GLU A 305 10.14 -9.09 51.20
C GLU A 305 9.28 -9.35 49.95
N GLY A 306 8.94 -8.29 49.22
CA GLY A 306 8.22 -8.41 47.95
C GLY A 306 8.49 -7.27 46.99
N ILE A 307 8.43 -7.58 45.70
CA ILE A 307 8.61 -6.61 44.63
C ILE A 307 7.35 -6.59 43.75
N LEU A 308 6.72 -5.42 43.66
CA LEU A 308 5.64 -5.13 42.71
C LEU A 308 6.21 -4.36 41.52
N LEU A 309 6.20 -4.98 40.34
CA LEU A 309 6.55 -4.28 39.10
C LEU A 309 5.38 -3.47 38.56
N ALA A 310 5.58 -2.18 38.35
CA ALA A 310 4.63 -1.33 37.66
C ALA A 310 4.99 -1.22 36.18
N VAL A 311 4.17 -1.84 35.32
CA VAL A 311 4.39 -1.88 33.87
C VAL A 311 3.39 -0.96 33.20
N LYS A 312 3.86 0.13 32.59
CA LYS A 312 3.02 1.01 31.77
C LYS A 312 2.52 0.27 30.53
N ALA A 313 1.21 0.27 30.31
CA ALA A 313 0.59 -0.26 29.10
C ALA A 313 0.99 0.59 27.88
N GLY A 314 1.29 -0.07 26.77
CA GLY A 314 1.64 0.62 25.53
C GLY A 314 2.54 -0.16 24.58
N SER A 315 2.91 0.54 23.50
CA SER A 315 3.90 0.07 22.53
C SER A 315 5.30 0.00 23.13
N HIS A 316 6.10 -0.96 22.68
CA HIS A 316 7.49 -1.20 23.11
C HIS A 316 7.67 -1.47 24.62
N ALA A 317 6.60 -1.82 25.34
CA ALA A 317 6.68 -2.12 26.76
C ALA A 317 7.40 -3.46 27.04
N GLY A 318 7.32 -4.41 26.10
CA GLY A 318 7.86 -5.75 26.21
C GLY A 318 9.37 -5.81 26.36
N ARG A 319 10.14 -5.26 25.41
CA ARG A 319 11.61 -5.25 25.50
C ARG A 319 12.13 -4.58 26.77
N LYS A 320 11.46 -3.50 27.20
CA LYS A 320 11.84 -2.80 28.43
C LYS A 320 11.60 -3.65 29.66
N LEU A 321 10.46 -4.34 29.69
CA LEU A 321 10.15 -5.29 30.75
C LEU A 321 11.14 -6.46 30.78
N GLU A 322 11.50 -7.01 29.62
CA GLU A 322 12.51 -8.07 29.52
C GLU A 322 13.85 -7.64 30.09
N HIS A 323 14.35 -6.47 29.69
CA HIS A 323 15.62 -5.96 30.18
C HIS A 323 15.59 -5.77 31.71
N VAL A 324 14.52 -5.21 32.26
CA VAL A 324 14.39 -5.06 33.73
C VAL A 324 14.31 -6.43 34.42
N LEU A 325 13.57 -7.39 33.86
CA LEU A 325 13.45 -8.73 34.44
C LEU A 325 14.79 -9.50 34.41
N GLU A 326 15.51 -9.45 33.30
CA GLU A 326 16.84 -10.06 33.17
C GLU A 326 17.82 -9.44 34.16
N TYR A 327 17.76 -8.11 34.33
CA TYR A 327 18.61 -7.41 35.29
C TYR A 327 18.28 -7.79 36.74
N LEU A 328 16.99 -7.85 37.10
CA LEU A 328 16.56 -8.29 38.44
C LEU A 328 16.93 -9.74 38.72
N GLU A 329 16.80 -10.63 37.73
CA GLU A 329 17.18 -12.04 37.85
C GLU A 329 18.70 -12.20 38.06
N GLN A 330 19.53 -11.39 37.39
CA GLN A 330 20.99 -11.34 37.63
C GLN A 330 21.36 -10.85 39.04
N GLN A 331 20.52 -10.01 39.65
CA GLN A 331 20.71 -9.46 40.99
C GLN A 331 20.05 -10.27 42.11
N ASP A 332 19.49 -11.45 41.77
CA ASP A 332 18.73 -12.34 42.66
C ASP A 332 17.51 -11.66 43.31
N CYS A 333 16.94 -10.66 42.63
CA CYS A 333 15.74 -9.94 43.06
C CYS A 333 14.49 -10.66 42.53
N ARG A 334 13.78 -11.38 43.40
CA ARG A 334 12.59 -12.14 42.99
C ARG A 334 11.33 -11.25 42.92
N VAL A 335 10.79 -11.12 41.71
CA VAL A 335 9.53 -10.38 41.49
C VAL A 335 8.32 -11.17 42.00
N THR A 336 7.50 -10.54 42.85
CA THR A 336 6.31 -11.16 43.46
C THR A 336 5.10 -11.08 42.53
N ALA A 337 4.83 -9.89 42.00
CA ALA A 337 3.70 -9.62 41.12
C ALA A 337 3.98 -8.40 40.23
N ALA A 338 3.13 -8.20 39.22
CA ALA A 338 3.14 -7.02 38.36
C ALA A 338 1.75 -6.39 38.27
N VAL A 339 1.70 -5.07 38.15
CA VAL A 339 0.49 -4.29 37.85
C VAL A 339 0.63 -3.64 36.48
N LEU A 340 -0.43 -3.74 35.67
CA LEU A 340 -0.48 -3.05 34.38
C LEU A 340 -1.04 -1.63 34.59
N TRP A 341 -0.15 -0.65 34.49
CA TRP A 341 -0.44 0.76 34.73
C TRP A 341 -0.93 1.49 33.48
N GLY A 342 -1.94 2.36 33.64
CA GLY A 342 -2.42 3.23 32.55
C GLY A 342 -3.05 2.47 31.38
N ALA A 343 -3.56 1.25 31.60
CA ALA A 343 -4.21 0.47 30.57
C ALA A 343 -5.56 1.07 30.16
N ASP A 344 -5.94 0.89 28.89
CA ASP A 344 -7.25 1.29 28.40
C ASP A 344 -8.33 0.28 28.86
N GLU A 345 -9.08 0.66 29.89
CA GLU A 345 -10.18 -0.15 30.43
C GLU A 345 -11.26 -0.44 29.39
N ARG A 346 -11.49 0.44 28.40
CA ARG A 346 -12.47 0.18 27.33
C ARG A 346 -11.99 -0.94 26.43
N LEU A 347 -10.70 -0.95 26.10
CA LEU A 347 -10.06 -2.03 25.34
C LEU A 347 -10.16 -3.36 26.08
N ILE A 348 -9.82 -3.38 27.38
CA ILE A 348 -9.88 -4.58 28.23
C ILE A 348 -11.30 -5.13 28.32
N ARG A 349 -12.29 -4.27 28.61
CA ARG A 349 -13.70 -4.69 28.68
C ARG A 349 -14.18 -5.28 27.36
N ARG A 350 -13.86 -4.64 26.24
CA ARG A 350 -14.25 -5.11 24.90
C ARG A 350 -13.54 -6.43 24.52
N TYR A 351 -12.30 -6.60 24.97
CA TYR A 351 -11.53 -7.83 24.79
C TYR A 351 -12.13 -8.99 25.59
N TYR A 352 -12.47 -8.80 26.87
CA TYR A 352 -13.04 -9.88 27.71
C TYR A 352 -14.57 -10.01 27.61
N ARG A 353 -15.25 -9.11 26.88
CA ARG A 353 -16.72 -9.00 26.85
C ARG A 353 -17.32 -8.84 28.26
N LEU A 354 -16.65 -8.07 29.12
CA LEU A 354 -17.19 -7.72 30.43
C LEU A 354 -18.33 -6.72 30.20
N HIS A 355 -19.55 -7.11 30.59
CA HIS A 355 -20.74 -6.25 30.49
C HIS A 355 -20.62 -5.04 31.45
N ILE A 356 -21.25 -3.95 31.05
CA ILE A 356 -21.31 -2.65 31.75
C ILE A 356 -22.11 -2.79 33.06
#